data_AF-A0A382IBA8-F1
#
_entry.id   AF-A0A382IBA8-F1
#
_cell.length_a   1.000
_cell.length_b   1.000
_cell.length_c   1.000
_cell.angle_alpha   90.00
_cell.angle_beta   90.00
_cell.angle_gamma   90.00
#
_symmetry.space_group_name_H-M   'P 1'
#
loop_
_entity.id
_entity.type
_entity.pdbx_description
1 polymer ?
#
loop_
_entity_poly.entity_id
_entity_poly.type
_entity_poly.pdbx_seq_one_letter_code
_entity_poly.pdbx_strand_id
1 'polypeptide(L)'
;NPKFALNLRGDDVSISSSYDLFHGSGSVDINVTGRDTMYISGDFIPTPYNFTITNLGDDPTYELPKLYTKRIISYDIHVPIKDGIKIETENISLLFDGDISITKFGDESFNFSGKANIIDGKFYDNQGNIFQNTYGNILLTPTDNTPYIDLHAQTKIEENIIDVSFIGFTDNPSLIFDSQEYTQTEILKILTFGDVEGFSDPDQAGNMLSNYVENEIEKTITRYSALDEFQLTSQGSLLDNIEGEEEIELKLIVGKQLFNKIYLNTELDLNDIENSQYEATYRINQNTSIVGGLDENNLWHLSYRIKFYYK
;
A
#
# COMPACT_ATOMS: atom_id res chain seq x y z
N ASN A 1 44.29 19.79 -4.02
CA ASN A 1 43.07 19.07 -3.58
C ASN A 1 41.87 19.63 -4.33
N PRO A 2 41.34 18.94 -5.36
CA PRO A 2 40.29 19.52 -6.17
C PRO A 2 38.96 19.56 -5.41
N LYS A 3 38.29 20.72 -5.46
CA LYS A 3 36.89 20.92 -5.10
C LYS A 3 36.09 20.57 -6.35
N PHE A 4 35.15 19.62 -6.25
CA PHE A 4 34.23 19.39 -7.37
C PHE A 4 33.24 20.55 -7.42
N ALA A 5 33.11 21.14 -8.60
CA ALA A 5 32.15 22.17 -8.93
C ALA A 5 31.81 21.99 -10.40
N LEU A 6 30.70 21.32 -10.66
CA LEU A 6 30.17 21.04 -11.98
C LEU A 6 28.81 21.72 -12.07
N ASN A 7 28.58 22.45 -13.16
CA ASN A 7 27.25 22.91 -13.53
C ASN A 7 26.87 22.16 -14.82
N LEU A 8 25.70 21.53 -14.81
CA LEU A 8 25.09 20.83 -15.92
C LEU A 8 23.87 21.62 -16.35
N ARG A 9 23.92 22.22 -17.53
CA ARG A 9 22.80 22.95 -18.11
C ARG A 9 22.49 22.44 -19.51
N GLY A 10 21.22 22.18 -19.77
CA GLY A 10 20.75 21.74 -21.08
C GLY A 10 19.26 21.96 -21.24
N ASP A 11 18.84 22.28 -22.46
CA ASP A 11 17.45 22.38 -22.85
C ASP A 11 17.09 21.14 -23.70
N ASP A 12 15.87 20.63 -23.54
CA ASP A 12 15.35 19.44 -24.23
C ASP A 12 16.25 18.20 -24.08
N VAL A 13 16.72 17.97 -22.85
CA VAL A 13 17.54 16.81 -22.50
C VAL A 13 16.62 15.59 -22.41
N SER A 14 16.92 14.54 -23.16
CA SER A 14 16.24 13.25 -22.99
C SER A 14 16.76 12.54 -21.74
N ILE A 15 15.83 12.10 -20.89
CA ILE A 15 16.13 11.41 -19.63
C ILE A 15 15.25 10.17 -19.52
N SER A 16 15.84 9.05 -19.13
CA SER A 16 15.14 7.80 -18.85
C SER A 16 15.75 7.12 -17.63
N SER A 17 14.91 6.54 -16.79
CA SER A 17 15.36 5.69 -15.69
C SER A 17 15.77 4.31 -16.20
N SER A 18 16.91 3.78 -15.72
CA SER A 18 17.34 2.41 -16.02
C SER A 18 16.38 1.35 -15.48
N TYR A 19 15.54 1.71 -14.51
CA TYR A 19 14.53 0.86 -13.89
C TYR A 19 13.12 1.12 -14.45
N ASP A 20 13.03 1.86 -15.56
CA ASP A 20 11.76 2.18 -16.21
C ASP A 20 10.74 2.84 -15.25
N LEU A 21 11.24 3.70 -14.36
CA LEU A 21 10.42 4.49 -13.44
C LEU A 21 9.82 5.72 -14.13
N PHE A 22 10.55 6.26 -15.10
CA PHE A 22 10.13 7.42 -15.90
C PHE A 22 10.95 7.51 -17.18
N HIS A 23 10.39 8.18 -18.18
CA HIS A 23 11.09 8.57 -19.40
C HIS A 23 10.52 9.87 -19.96
N GLY A 24 11.33 10.62 -20.71
CA GLY A 24 10.88 11.82 -21.39
C GLY A 24 11.98 12.78 -21.77
N SER A 25 11.61 14.05 -21.95
CA SER A 25 12.56 15.15 -22.03
C SER A 25 12.27 16.27 -21.04
N GLY A 26 13.25 17.15 -20.81
CA GLY A 26 13.09 18.36 -19.99
C GLY A 26 14.32 19.26 -20.03
N SER A 27 14.19 20.46 -19.48
CA SER A 27 15.32 21.35 -19.23
C SER A 27 15.94 21.08 -17.86
N VAL A 28 17.27 21.10 -17.79
CA VAL A 28 18.07 20.77 -16.61
C VAL A 28 19.00 21.94 -16.32
N ASP A 29 19.04 22.41 -15.07
CA ASP A 29 20.10 23.29 -14.54
C ASP A 29 20.50 22.76 -13.15
N ILE A 30 21.52 21.90 -13.12
CA ILE A 30 21.93 21.16 -11.92
C ILE A 30 23.37 21.50 -11.57
N ASN A 31 23.58 21.84 -10.30
CA ASN A 31 24.88 22.11 -9.73
C ASN A 31 25.31 20.94 -8.84
N VAL A 32 26.50 20.41 -9.09
CA VAL A 32 27.14 19.39 -8.26
C VAL A 32 28.38 19.99 -7.64
N THR A 33 28.38 20.14 -6.31
CA THR A 33 29.50 20.73 -5.58
C THR A 33 29.90 19.89 -4.38
N GLY A 34 31.17 20.00 -3.98
CA GLY A 34 31.63 19.47 -2.71
C GLY A 34 32.79 18.49 -2.82
N ARG A 35 32.92 17.64 -1.79
CA ARG A 35 34.06 16.74 -1.61
C ARG A 35 33.65 15.50 -0.81
N ASP A 36 33.70 15.61 0.52
CA ASP A 36 33.33 14.53 1.45
C ASP A 36 31.80 14.48 1.56
N THR A 37 31.16 15.65 1.56
CA THR A 37 29.74 15.80 1.24
C THR A 37 29.61 16.33 -0.18
N MET A 38 28.83 15.64 -1.01
CA MET A 38 28.44 16.10 -2.34
C MET A 38 27.02 16.68 -2.26
N TYR A 39 26.84 17.89 -2.76
CA TYR A 39 25.55 18.56 -2.88
C TYR A 39 25.16 18.57 -4.35
N ILE A 40 23.98 18.04 -4.66
CA ILE A 40 23.37 18.01 -5.97
C ILE A 40 22.09 18.82 -5.87
N SER A 41 22.07 20.00 -6.50
CA SER A 41 20.94 20.91 -6.37
C SER A 41 20.65 21.66 -7.65
N GLY A 42 19.38 21.99 -7.89
CA GLY A 42 18.97 22.83 -9.01
C GLY A 42 17.59 22.47 -9.53
N ASP A 43 17.34 22.84 -10.77
CA ASP A 43 16.02 22.72 -11.39
C ASP A 43 15.99 21.62 -12.44
N PHE A 44 14.90 20.85 -12.44
CA PHE A 44 14.51 20.02 -13.55
C PHE A 44 13.09 20.38 -13.99
N ILE A 45 12.95 20.89 -15.22
CA ILE A 45 11.67 21.31 -15.77
C ILE A 45 11.27 20.28 -16.83
N PRO A 46 10.35 19.35 -16.53
CA PRO A 46 9.93 18.35 -17.50
C PRO A 46 9.19 19.01 -18.67
N THR A 47 9.40 18.48 -19.88
CA THR A 47 8.70 18.94 -21.07
C THR A 47 7.22 18.53 -20.98
N PRO A 48 6.26 19.47 -21.11
CA PRO A 48 4.84 19.16 -21.01
C PRO A 48 4.42 18.03 -21.95
N TYR A 49 3.61 17.11 -21.45
CA TYR A 49 3.09 15.93 -22.16
C TYR A 49 4.13 14.95 -22.75
N ASN A 50 5.43 15.26 -22.65
CA ASN A 50 6.54 14.45 -23.18
C ASN A 50 7.42 13.88 -22.06
N PHE A 51 6.90 13.90 -20.83
CA PHE A 51 7.48 13.24 -19.69
C PHE A 51 6.41 12.34 -19.05
N THR A 52 6.76 11.07 -18.87
CA THR A 52 5.87 10.04 -18.33
C THR A 52 6.56 9.36 -17.16
N ILE A 53 5.86 9.30 -16.03
CA ILE A 53 6.19 8.44 -14.89
C ILE A 53 5.47 7.11 -15.13
N THR A 54 6.23 6.03 -15.21
CA THR A 54 5.75 4.70 -15.59
C THR A 54 5.63 3.75 -14.40
N ASN A 55 6.31 4.06 -13.30
CA ASN A 55 6.22 3.31 -12.05
C ASN A 55 6.47 4.25 -10.86
N LEU A 56 5.72 4.06 -9.77
CA LEU A 56 5.83 4.85 -8.54
C LEU A 56 6.96 4.36 -7.61
N GLY A 57 7.68 3.31 -8.00
CA GLY A 57 8.84 2.80 -7.29
C GLY A 57 8.44 1.98 -6.07
N ASP A 58 8.92 0.74 -5.99
CA ASP A 58 8.85 -0.07 -4.78
C ASP A 58 10.16 0.07 -4.01
N ASP A 59 10.09 0.08 -2.68
CA ASP A 59 11.29 -0.12 -1.87
C ASP A 59 11.94 -1.45 -2.28
N PRO A 60 13.25 -1.47 -2.57
CA PRO A 60 13.92 -2.72 -2.92
C PRO A 60 13.75 -3.70 -1.76
N THR A 61 13.16 -4.85 -2.04
CA THR A 61 12.90 -5.94 -1.08
C THR A 61 14.17 -6.60 -0.52
N TYR A 62 15.34 -6.11 -0.93
CA TYR A 62 16.65 -6.55 -0.51
C TYR A 62 17.43 -5.36 0.04
N GLU A 63 17.90 -5.48 1.28
CA GLU A 63 18.88 -4.54 1.83
C GLU A 63 20.15 -4.62 0.96
N LEU A 64 20.35 -3.61 0.11
CA LEU A 64 21.65 -3.41 -0.53
C LEU A 64 22.66 -3.25 0.60
N PRO A 65 23.76 -4.03 0.63
CA PRO A 65 24.77 -3.86 1.65
C PRO A 65 25.21 -2.40 1.62
N LYS A 66 25.06 -1.71 2.76
CA LYS A 66 25.54 -0.33 2.92
C LYS A 66 27.03 -0.33 2.65
N LEU A 67 27.41 -0.07 1.40
CA LEU A 67 28.78 0.22 1.03
C LEU A 67 29.08 1.52 1.74
N TYR A 68 29.71 1.41 2.92
CA TYR A 68 30.19 2.57 3.68
C TYR A 68 31.23 3.30 2.83
N THR A 69 30.74 4.12 1.91
CA THR A 69 31.54 5.20 1.35
C THR A 69 31.49 6.29 2.42
N LYS A 70 32.62 6.83 2.84
CA LYS A 70 32.67 8.00 3.76
C LYS A 70 32.06 9.28 3.14
N ARG A 71 31.25 9.13 2.09
CA ARG A 71 30.71 10.23 1.29
C ARG A 71 29.23 10.37 1.57
N ILE A 72 28.84 11.56 1.97
CA ILE A 72 27.43 11.94 2.16
C ILE A 72 26.98 12.60 0.86
N ILE A 73 25.81 12.23 0.34
CA ILE A 73 25.22 12.90 -0.82
C ILE A 73 23.93 13.56 -0.37
N SER A 74 23.79 14.84 -0.71
CA SER A 74 22.58 15.62 -0.45
C SER A 74 21.97 16.04 -1.78
N TYR A 75 20.67 15.83 -1.92
CA TYR A 75 19.86 16.21 -3.07
C TYR A 75 18.91 17.33 -2.65
N ASP A 76 18.76 18.34 -3.50
CA ASP A 76 17.79 19.43 -3.39
C ASP A 76 17.36 19.84 -4.80
N ILE A 77 16.37 19.12 -5.33
CA ILE A 77 15.93 19.25 -6.72
C ILE A 77 14.55 19.85 -6.74
N HIS A 78 14.42 21.00 -7.39
CA HIS A 78 13.14 21.64 -7.64
C HIS A 78 12.62 21.26 -9.03
N VAL A 79 11.36 20.86 -9.08
CA VAL A 79 10.69 20.31 -10.26
C VAL A 79 9.40 21.08 -10.50
N PRO A 80 9.46 22.23 -11.19
CA PRO A 80 8.27 22.95 -11.61
C PRO A 80 7.68 22.27 -12.85
N ILE A 81 6.47 21.72 -12.70
CA ILE A 81 5.74 21.00 -13.74
C ILE A 81 4.69 21.96 -14.31
N LYS A 82 4.93 22.44 -15.53
CA LYS A 82 4.02 23.34 -16.25
C LYS A 82 3.25 22.55 -17.29
N ASP A 83 1.97 22.85 -17.47
CA ASP A 83 1.13 22.31 -18.55
C ASP A 83 0.99 20.76 -18.55
N GLY A 84 1.28 20.11 -17.42
CA GLY A 84 0.99 18.70 -17.18
C GLY A 84 2.03 17.70 -17.69
N ILE A 85 2.32 16.69 -16.87
CA ILE A 85 3.03 15.47 -17.25
C ILE A 85 2.17 14.25 -16.95
N LYS A 86 2.55 13.11 -17.53
CA LYS A 86 1.75 11.89 -17.44
C LYS A 86 2.26 10.97 -16.32
N ILE A 87 1.33 10.32 -15.65
CA ILE A 87 1.57 9.13 -14.84
C ILE A 87 0.83 8.01 -15.54
N GLU A 88 1.55 6.99 -16.01
CA GLU A 88 0.99 5.82 -16.70
C GLU A 88 1.57 4.55 -16.08
N THR A 89 0.91 4.04 -15.05
CA THR A 89 1.22 2.73 -14.44
C THR A 89 0.15 1.70 -14.86
N GLU A 90 0.25 0.47 -14.35
CA GLU A 90 -0.77 -0.57 -14.59
C GLU A 90 -2.18 -0.13 -14.14
N ASN A 91 -2.27 0.53 -12.99
CA ASN A 91 -3.55 0.87 -12.35
C ASN A 91 -3.89 2.37 -12.39
N ILE A 92 -2.99 3.22 -12.91
CA ILE A 92 -3.12 4.67 -12.83
C ILE A 92 -2.77 5.29 -14.17
N SER A 93 -3.66 6.15 -14.68
CA SER A 93 -3.42 7.00 -15.84
C SER A 93 -3.87 8.42 -15.51
N LEU A 94 -2.93 9.28 -15.13
CA LEU A 94 -3.20 10.65 -14.69
C LEU A 94 -2.40 11.67 -15.50
N LEU A 95 -2.97 12.85 -15.66
CA LEU A 95 -2.30 14.06 -16.10
C LEU A 95 -2.22 15.01 -14.91
N PHE A 96 -1.01 15.43 -14.53
CA PHE A 96 -0.84 16.32 -13.38
C PHE A 96 0.19 17.42 -13.64
N ASP A 97 -0.06 18.59 -13.07
CA ASP A 97 0.88 19.69 -12.98
C ASP A 97 1.24 19.98 -11.52
N GLY A 98 2.17 20.91 -11.28
CA GLY A 98 2.53 21.27 -9.92
C GLY A 98 3.89 21.90 -9.76
N ASP A 99 4.27 22.09 -8.51
CA ASP A 99 5.56 22.60 -8.09
C ASP A 99 6.03 21.72 -6.94
N ILE A 100 7.08 20.93 -7.19
CA ILE A 100 7.55 19.88 -6.29
C ILE A 100 9.03 20.11 -5.98
N SER A 101 9.40 19.99 -4.72
CA SER A 101 10.79 19.95 -4.27
C SER A 101 11.10 18.58 -3.69
N ILE A 102 12.18 17.97 -4.19
CA ILE A 102 12.67 16.65 -3.81
C ILE A 102 13.98 16.83 -3.05
N THR A 103 14.01 16.38 -1.80
CA THR A 103 15.19 16.50 -0.96
C THR A 103 15.60 15.14 -0.38
N LYS A 104 16.90 14.93 -0.16
CA LYS A 104 17.44 13.76 0.53
C LYS A 104 18.79 14.10 1.13
N PHE A 105 19.07 13.65 2.33
CA PHE A 105 20.37 13.83 2.96
C PHE A 105 20.99 12.50 3.39
N GLY A 106 22.13 12.16 2.80
CA GLY A 106 22.84 10.91 3.11
C GLY A 106 21.98 9.68 2.82
N ASP A 107 21.81 8.85 3.84
CA ASP A 107 21.07 7.59 3.78
C ASP A 107 19.58 7.74 4.16
N GLU A 108 19.12 8.97 4.42
CA GLU A 108 17.71 9.24 4.70
C GLU A 108 16.82 8.93 3.49
N SER A 109 15.53 8.73 3.74
CA SER A 109 14.53 8.61 2.67
C SER A 109 14.41 9.91 1.88
N PHE A 110 13.90 9.82 0.64
CA PHE A 110 13.53 11.02 -0.10
C PHE A 110 12.32 11.68 0.58
N ASN A 111 12.40 13.00 0.70
CA ASN A 111 11.30 13.84 1.16
C ASN A 111 10.78 14.66 -0.02
N PHE A 112 9.46 14.72 -0.12
CA PHE A 112 8.76 15.46 -1.17
C PHE A 112 7.97 16.60 -0.52
N SER A 113 8.01 17.77 -1.13
CA SER A 113 7.24 18.92 -0.66
C SER A 113 6.71 19.73 -1.83
N GLY A 114 5.65 20.49 -1.60
CA GLY A 114 5.03 21.33 -2.62
C GLY A 114 3.60 20.88 -2.93
N LYS A 115 3.12 21.20 -4.13
CA LYS A 115 1.73 20.95 -4.54
C LYS A 115 1.70 20.29 -5.91
N ALA A 116 0.95 19.20 -6.03
CA ALA A 116 0.57 18.61 -7.31
C ALA A 116 -0.93 18.81 -7.53
N ASN A 117 -1.36 19.08 -8.76
CA ASN A 117 -2.75 19.15 -9.14
C ASN A 117 -3.02 18.09 -10.22
N ILE A 118 -3.99 17.23 -9.97
CA ILE A 118 -4.49 16.29 -10.97
C ILE A 118 -5.47 17.06 -11.85
N ILE A 119 -5.15 17.12 -13.15
CA ILE A 119 -5.93 17.84 -14.15
C ILE A 119 -7.04 16.93 -14.69
N ASP A 120 -6.68 15.69 -14.98
CA ASP A 120 -7.58 14.66 -15.49
C ASP A 120 -6.95 13.28 -15.26
N GLY A 121 -7.76 12.24 -15.34
CA GLY A 121 -7.28 10.88 -15.42
C GLY A 121 -8.26 9.85 -14.92
N LYS A 122 -7.72 8.64 -14.77
CA LYS A 122 -8.42 7.48 -14.24
C LYS A 122 -7.50 6.59 -13.43
N PHE A 123 -8.06 5.85 -12.50
CA PHE A 123 -7.37 4.80 -11.78
C PHE A 123 -8.30 3.62 -11.52
N TYR A 124 -7.68 2.49 -11.22
CA TYR A 124 -8.35 1.24 -10.88
C TYR A 124 -8.06 0.93 -9.41
N ASP A 125 -9.08 0.49 -8.67
CA ASP A 125 -8.84 -0.10 -7.36
C ASP A 125 -8.43 -1.58 -7.48
N ASN A 126 -8.17 -2.21 -6.34
CA ASN A 126 -7.74 -3.60 -6.27
C ASN A 126 -8.85 -4.60 -6.66
N GLN A 127 -10.10 -4.15 -6.70
CA GLN A 127 -11.27 -4.94 -7.13
C GLN A 127 -11.52 -4.79 -8.63
N GLY A 128 -10.81 -3.87 -9.30
CA GLY A 128 -10.96 -3.57 -10.72
C GLY A 128 -12.02 -2.51 -11.02
N ASN A 129 -12.57 -1.84 -10.00
CA ASN A 129 -13.49 -0.72 -10.22
C ASN A 129 -12.75 0.45 -10.85
N ILE A 130 -13.43 1.14 -11.77
CA ILE A 130 -12.85 2.23 -12.54
C ILE A 130 -13.31 3.56 -11.96
N PHE A 131 -12.35 4.37 -11.54
CA PHE A 131 -12.56 5.77 -11.18
C PHE A 131 -11.98 6.63 -12.30
N GLN A 132 -12.81 7.49 -12.87
CA GLN A 132 -12.49 8.30 -14.06
C GLN A 132 -12.87 9.76 -13.85
N ASN A 133 -12.47 10.63 -14.78
CA ASN A 133 -12.62 12.08 -14.63
C ASN A 133 -12.02 12.57 -13.31
N THR A 134 -10.86 12.01 -12.94
CA THR A 134 -10.20 12.29 -11.68
C THR A 134 -9.50 13.65 -11.74
N TYR A 135 -9.82 14.54 -10.81
CA TYR A 135 -9.18 15.86 -10.68
C TYR A 135 -9.03 16.25 -9.21
N GLY A 136 -8.17 17.21 -8.93
CA GLY A 136 -8.02 17.74 -7.57
C GLY A 136 -6.59 18.10 -7.23
N ASN A 137 -6.27 18.11 -5.95
CA ASN A 137 -4.98 18.56 -5.46
C ASN A 137 -4.38 17.64 -4.41
N ILE A 138 -3.05 17.59 -4.40
CA ILE A 138 -2.22 16.85 -3.46
C ILE A 138 -1.21 17.84 -2.89
N LEU A 139 -1.21 17.97 -1.57
CA LEU A 139 -0.25 18.77 -0.83
C LEU A 139 0.80 17.85 -0.19
N LEU A 140 2.04 18.01 -0.62
CA LEU A 140 3.18 17.22 -0.16
C LEU A 140 3.87 17.95 1.01
N THR A 141 4.03 17.25 2.13
CA THR A 141 4.69 17.76 3.34
C THR A 141 6.00 17.01 3.60
N PRO A 142 7.10 17.72 3.91
CA PRO A 142 8.42 17.10 4.09
C PRO A 142 8.60 16.39 5.45
N THR A 143 7.61 16.44 6.35
CA THR A 143 7.75 16.03 7.75
C THR A 143 7.41 14.57 8.00
N ASP A 144 6.46 14.02 7.26
CA ASP A 144 5.77 12.77 7.58
C ASP A 144 5.52 11.88 6.37
N ASN A 145 5.82 12.33 5.14
CA ASN A 145 5.52 11.60 3.90
C ASN A 145 4.05 11.12 3.83
N THR A 146 3.14 11.83 4.50
CA THR A 146 1.68 11.63 4.46
C THR A 146 1.03 12.83 3.79
N PRO A 147 0.93 12.85 2.44
CA PRO A 147 0.31 13.95 1.72
C PRO A 147 -1.13 14.19 2.17
N TYR A 148 -1.58 15.44 2.07
CA TYR A 148 -3.00 15.75 2.13
C TYR A 148 -3.57 15.70 0.71
N ILE A 149 -4.64 14.94 0.52
CA ILE A 149 -5.34 14.80 -0.74
C ILE A 149 -6.73 15.43 -0.66
N ASP A 150 -7.12 16.06 -1.75
CA ASP A 150 -8.47 16.55 -2.02
C ASP A 150 -8.74 16.27 -3.50
N LEU A 151 -9.20 15.05 -3.75
CA LEU A 151 -9.39 14.48 -5.07
C LEU A 151 -10.86 14.14 -5.28
N HIS A 152 -11.36 14.43 -6.47
CA HIS A 152 -12.69 14.08 -6.93
C HIS A 152 -12.57 13.19 -8.16
N ALA A 153 -13.42 12.19 -8.25
CA ALA A 153 -13.51 11.27 -9.37
C ALA A 153 -14.96 10.83 -9.56
N GLN A 154 -15.20 10.05 -10.61
CA GLN A 154 -16.49 9.45 -10.89
C GLN A 154 -16.32 7.95 -11.09
N THR A 155 -17.24 7.18 -10.54
CA THR A 155 -17.38 5.75 -10.83
C THR A 155 -18.78 5.45 -11.33
N LYS A 156 -18.99 4.26 -11.90
CA LYS A 156 -20.27 3.83 -12.43
C LYS A 156 -20.70 2.52 -11.77
N ILE A 157 -21.90 2.52 -11.21
CA ILE A 157 -22.60 1.30 -10.79
C ILE A 157 -23.82 1.17 -11.70
N GLU A 158 -23.88 0.08 -12.47
CA GLU A 158 -24.88 -0.12 -13.53
C GLU A 158 -24.95 1.05 -14.54
N GLU A 159 -26.03 1.83 -14.52
CA GLU A 159 -26.24 3.04 -15.32
C GLU A 159 -26.05 4.35 -14.53
N ASN A 160 -25.80 4.26 -13.22
CA ASN A 160 -25.69 5.40 -12.32
C ASN A 160 -24.25 5.89 -12.18
N ILE A 161 -24.09 7.20 -12.32
CA ILE A 161 -22.83 7.90 -12.04
C ILE A 161 -22.79 8.21 -10.54
N ILE A 162 -21.66 7.90 -9.92
CA ILE A 162 -21.40 8.19 -8.53
C ILE A 162 -20.21 9.12 -8.48
N ASP A 163 -20.40 10.29 -7.89
CA ASP A 163 -19.29 11.20 -7.61
C ASP A 163 -18.57 10.70 -6.35
N VAL A 164 -17.25 10.67 -6.39
CA VAL A 164 -16.39 10.13 -5.33
C VAL A 164 -15.41 11.20 -4.93
N SER A 165 -15.29 11.44 -3.62
CA SER A 165 -14.31 12.38 -3.06
C SER A 165 -13.40 11.68 -2.05
N PHE A 166 -12.09 11.87 -2.23
CA PHE A 166 -11.04 11.41 -1.33
C PHE A 166 -10.40 12.64 -0.69
N ILE A 167 -10.71 12.88 0.59
CA ILE A 167 -10.33 14.12 1.28
C ILE A 167 -9.66 13.79 2.62
N GLY A 168 -8.45 14.29 2.84
CA GLY A 168 -7.73 14.07 4.10
C GLY A 168 -6.28 13.68 3.87
N PHE A 169 -5.60 13.26 4.93
CA PHE A 169 -4.24 12.72 4.81
C PHE A 169 -4.29 11.30 4.23
N THR A 170 -3.29 10.92 3.44
CA THR A 170 -3.25 9.61 2.74
C THR A 170 -3.22 8.40 3.67
N ASP A 171 -2.83 8.57 4.92
CA ASP A 171 -2.85 7.53 5.95
C ASP A 171 -4.25 7.30 6.55
N ASN A 172 -5.12 8.32 6.51
CA ASN A 172 -6.51 8.23 6.96
C ASN A 172 -7.42 9.20 6.19
N PRO A 173 -7.70 8.95 4.90
CA PRO A 173 -8.55 9.81 4.11
C PRO A 173 -10.03 9.54 4.42
N SER A 174 -10.85 10.58 4.31
CA SER A 174 -12.31 10.45 4.26
C SER A 174 -12.73 10.14 2.82
N LEU A 175 -13.52 9.07 2.68
CA LEU A 175 -14.13 8.66 1.42
C LEU A 175 -15.61 9.02 1.44
N ILE A 176 -16.05 9.80 0.46
CA ILE A 176 -17.42 10.31 0.36
C ILE A 176 -17.96 10.00 -1.02
N PHE A 177 -19.11 9.35 -1.08
CA PHE A 177 -19.85 9.11 -2.32
C PHE A 177 -21.02 10.08 -2.45
N ASP A 178 -21.38 10.50 -3.65
CA ASP A 178 -22.64 11.21 -3.90
C ASP A 178 -23.39 10.51 -5.03
N SER A 179 -24.62 10.13 -4.74
CA SER A 179 -25.50 9.39 -5.64
C SER A 179 -26.96 9.66 -5.28
N GLN A 180 -27.82 9.65 -6.28
CA GLN A 180 -29.28 9.77 -6.07
C GLN A 180 -29.93 8.43 -5.69
N GLU A 181 -29.31 7.31 -6.08
CA GLU A 181 -29.96 5.99 -6.02
C GLU A 181 -29.43 5.10 -4.89
N TYR A 182 -28.20 5.30 -4.45
CA TYR A 182 -27.54 4.46 -3.45
C TYR A 182 -27.05 5.25 -2.26
N THR A 183 -27.12 4.64 -1.08
CA THR A 183 -26.49 5.15 0.15
C THR A 183 -24.98 4.89 0.15
N GLN A 184 -24.23 5.60 1.00
CA GLN A 184 -22.77 5.39 1.19
C GLN A 184 -22.42 3.90 1.39
N THR A 185 -23.18 3.23 2.26
CA THR A 185 -22.94 1.84 2.63
C THR A 185 -23.24 0.87 1.49
N GLU A 186 -24.29 1.12 0.71
CA GLU A 186 -24.61 0.30 -0.47
C GLU A 186 -23.52 0.45 -1.52
N ILE A 187 -23.07 1.67 -1.80
CA ILE A 187 -21.98 1.93 -2.74
C ILE A 187 -20.71 1.21 -2.31
N LEU A 188 -20.32 1.34 -1.04
CA LEU A 188 -19.15 0.65 -0.50
C LEU A 188 -19.27 -0.87 -0.64
N LYS A 189 -20.43 -1.45 -0.34
CA LYS A 189 -20.66 -2.90 -0.49
C LYS A 189 -20.51 -3.33 -1.94
N ILE A 190 -21.11 -2.60 -2.88
CA ILE A 190 -21.07 -2.94 -4.31
C ILE A 190 -19.64 -2.82 -4.86
N LEU A 191 -18.92 -1.74 -4.53
CA LEU A 191 -17.54 -1.56 -4.98
C LEU A 191 -16.60 -2.61 -4.33
N THR A 192 -16.85 -3.01 -3.10
CA THR A 192 -15.99 -4.01 -2.42
C THR A 192 -16.25 -5.43 -2.88
N PHE A 193 -17.51 -5.79 -3.16
CA PHE A 193 -17.94 -7.19 -3.32
C PHE A 193 -18.63 -7.51 -4.65
N GLY A 194 -19.03 -6.52 -5.45
CA GLY A 194 -19.76 -6.70 -6.71
C GLY A 194 -21.29 -6.62 -6.58
N ASP A 195 -21.99 -7.12 -7.60
CA ASP A 195 -23.43 -6.93 -7.82
C ASP A 195 -24.35 -7.45 -6.69
N VAL A 196 -25.41 -6.69 -6.40
CA VAL A 196 -26.26 -6.78 -5.21
C VAL A 196 -27.35 -7.85 -5.29
N GLU A 197 -27.60 -8.43 -6.46
CA GLU A 197 -28.76 -9.32 -6.71
C GLU A 197 -28.75 -10.64 -5.90
N GLY A 198 -27.67 -10.95 -5.19
CA GLY A 198 -27.57 -12.09 -4.26
C GLY A 198 -27.74 -11.76 -2.77
N PHE A 199 -27.88 -10.49 -2.39
CA PHE A 199 -27.64 -10.02 -1.01
C PHE A 199 -28.88 -9.50 -0.26
N SER A 200 -30.08 -9.93 -0.64
CA SER A 200 -31.33 -9.49 0.01
C SER A 200 -31.53 -10.00 1.44
N ASP A 201 -30.55 -10.71 2.00
CA ASP A 201 -30.59 -11.30 3.33
C ASP A 201 -29.65 -10.52 4.28
N PRO A 202 -30.18 -9.80 5.30
CA PRO A 202 -29.38 -9.03 6.26
C PRO A 202 -28.24 -9.83 6.88
N ASP A 203 -28.47 -11.11 7.17
CA ASP A 203 -27.49 -12.01 7.79
C ASP A 203 -26.30 -12.31 6.85
N GLN A 204 -26.53 -12.34 5.54
CA GLN A 204 -25.46 -12.54 4.55
C GLN A 204 -24.59 -11.30 4.40
N ALA A 205 -25.19 -10.11 4.49
CA ALA A 205 -24.46 -8.85 4.48
C ALA A 205 -23.67 -8.63 5.78
N GLY A 206 -24.23 -9.02 6.94
CA GLY A 206 -23.56 -8.98 8.24
C GLY A 206 -22.33 -9.88 8.28
N ASN A 207 -22.46 -11.13 7.84
CA ASN A 207 -21.35 -12.11 7.80
C ASN A 207 -20.20 -11.65 6.89
N MET A 208 -20.49 -11.00 5.76
CA MET A 208 -19.45 -10.53 4.83
C MET A 208 -18.72 -9.26 5.32
N LEU A 209 -19.43 -8.34 5.97
CA LEU A 209 -18.80 -7.17 6.62
C LEU A 209 -17.91 -7.60 7.79
N SER A 210 -18.34 -8.61 8.55
CA SER A 210 -17.54 -9.26 9.60
C SER A 210 -16.22 -9.77 9.04
N ASN A 211 -16.27 -10.57 7.97
CA ASN A 211 -15.07 -11.10 7.31
C ASN A 211 -14.14 -9.98 6.80
N TYR A 212 -14.66 -8.86 6.29
CA TYR A 212 -13.82 -7.73 5.87
C TYR A 212 -13.11 -7.07 7.05
N VAL A 213 -13.83 -6.81 8.15
CA VAL A 213 -13.26 -6.25 9.38
C VAL A 213 -12.19 -7.18 9.96
N GLU A 214 -12.46 -8.49 10.02
CA GLU A 214 -11.49 -9.51 10.41
C GLU A 214 -10.23 -9.42 9.53
N ASN A 215 -10.39 -9.44 8.21
CA ASN A 215 -9.27 -9.35 7.26
C ASN A 215 -8.44 -8.05 7.41
N GLU A 216 -9.06 -6.90 7.66
CA GLU A 216 -8.33 -5.64 7.85
C GLU A 216 -7.59 -5.60 9.19
N ILE A 217 -8.18 -6.16 10.26
CA ILE A 217 -7.49 -6.35 11.54
C ILE A 217 -6.30 -7.31 11.34
N GLU A 218 -6.49 -8.42 10.65
CA GLU A 218 -5.44 -9.40 10.36
C GLU A 218 -4.27 -8.78 9.60
N LYS A 219 -4.55 -8.04 8.52
CA LYS A 219 -3.52 -7.34 7.73
C LYS A 219 -2.79 -6.31 8.58
N THR A 220 -3.52 -5.54 9.39
CA THR A 220 -2.94 -4.49 10.24
C THR A 220 -2.02 -5.11 11.29
N ILE A 221 -2.47 -6.12 12.03
CA ILE A 221 -1.68 -6.76 13.07
C ILE A 221 -0.48 -7.49 12.47
N THR A 222 -0.62 -8.18 11.33
CA THR A 222 0.51 -8.84 10.65
C THR A 222 1.54 -7.81 10.17
N ARG A 223 1.12 -6.65 9.66
CA ARG A 223 2.04 -5.59 9.19
C ARG A 223 2.80 -4.90 10.32
N TYR A 224 2.19 -4.71 11.48
CA TYR A 224 2.75 -3.90 12.58
C TYR A 224 3.25 -4.70 13.79
N SER A 225 3.04 -6.02 13.81
CA SER A 225 3.56 -6.90 14.86
C SER A 225 4.73 -7.74 14.36
N ALA A 226 5.43 -8.40 15.29
CA ALA A 226 6.47 -9.38 14.96
C ALA A 226 5.89 -10.81 14.82
N LEU A 227 4.64 -10.92 14.39
CA LEU A 227 3.94 -12.18 14.11
C LEU A 227 3.99 -12.44 12.60
N ASP A 228 4.13 -13.71 12.22
CA ASP A 228 4.15 -14.12 10.81
C ASP A 228 2.74 -14.52 10.32
N GLU A 229 1.85 -14.86 11.25
CA GLU A 229 0.46 -15.22 10.99
C GLU A 229 -0.41 -14.71 12.14
N PHE A 230 -1.50 -14.05 11.79
CA PHE A 230 -2.55 -13.64 12.70
C PHE A 230 -3.86 -13.79 11.93
N GLN A 231 -4.76 -14.65 12.42
CA GLN A 231 -6.10 -14.83 11.85
C GLN A 231 -7.14 -14.74 12.95
N LEU A 232 -8.21 -14.00 12.71
CA LEU A 232 -9.35 -13.86 13.60
C LEU A 232 -10.58 -14.34 12.84
N THR A 233 -11.24 -15.38 13.34
CA THR A 233 -12.43 -15.95 12.72
C THR A 233 -13.58 -15.99 13.70
N SER A 234 -14.78 -15.63 13.25
CA SER A 234 -16.01 -15.74 14.02
C SER A 234 -17.01 -16.69 13.36
N GLN A 235 -17.81 -17.43 14.15
CA GLN A 235 -19.03 -18.06 13.63
C GLN A 235 -20.18 -17.03 13.72
N GLY A 236 -20.44 -16.33 12.62
CA GLY A 236 -21.48 -15.30 12.54
C GLY A 236 -20.91 -13.90 12.23
N SER A 237 -21.76 -12.87 12.24
CA SER A 237 -21.30 -11.49 12.07
C SER A 237 -20.81 -10.92 13.41
N LEU A 238 -19.59 -10.39 13.44
CA LEU A 238 -19.10 -9.54 14.53
C LEU A 238 -19.98 -8.28 14.73
N LEU A 239 -20.73 -7.85 13.71
CA LEU A 239 -21.51 -6.61 13.72
C LEU A 239 -22.97 -6.82 14.17
N ASP A 240 -23.59 -7.94 13.80
CA ASP A 240 -25.00 -8.21 14.12
C ASP A 240 -25.23 -8.36 15.64
N ASN A 241 -24.17 -8.62 16.41
CA ASN A 241 -24.22 -8.86 17.85
C ASN A 241 -23.95 -7.64 18.74
N ILE A 242 -23.68 -6.45 18.18
CA ILE A 242 -23.67 -5.20 18.98
C ILE A 242 -25.09 -4.91 19.52
N GLU A 243 -26.13 -5.48 18.90
CA GLU A 243 -27.53 -5.38 19.31
C GLU A 243 -27.98 -6.46 20.32
N GLY A 244 -27.12 -7.44 20.64
CA GLY A 244 -27.21 -8.27 21.86
C GLY A 244 -28.01 -9.58 21.80
N GLU A 245 -28.08 -10.26 20.64
CA GLU A 245 -28.93 -11.46 20.51
C GLU A 245 -28.20 -12.84 20.46
N GLU A 246 -26.89 -12.97 20.22
CA GLU A 246 -26.20 -14.29 20.23
C GLU A 246 -24.80 -14.32 20.89
N GLU A 247 -24.39 -15.50 21.40
CA GLU A 247 -23.03 -15.76 21.91
C GLU A 247 -22.05 -15.93 20.73
N ILE A 248 -21.04 -15.04 20.65
CA ILE A 248 -20.08 -15.02 19.53
C ILE A 248 -19.02 -16.11 19.74
N GLU A 249 -18.95 -17.14 18.89
CA GLU A 249 -17.77 -18.05 18.85
C GLU A 249 -16.61 -17.39 18.11
N LEU A 250 -15.58 -17.00 18.85
CA LEU A 250 -14.36 -16.38 18.32
C LEU A 250 -13.18 -17.34 18.40
N LYS A 251 -12.50 -17.52 17.27
CA LYS A 251 -11.23 -18.25 17.19
C LYS A 251 -10.13 -17.34 16.69
N LEU A 252 -8.98 -17.41 17.37
CA LEU A 252 -7.80 -16.61 17.09
C LEU A 252 -6.62 -17.53 16.82
N ILE A 253 -6.04 -17.45 15.62
CA ILE A 253 -4.83 -18.16 15.24
C ILE A 253 -3.66 -17.18 15.24
N VAL A 254 -2.58 -17.54 15.94
CA VAL A 254 -1.34 -16.77 16.00
C VAL A 254 -0.18 -17.67 15.64
N GLY A 255 0.59 -17.29 14.63
CA GLY A 255 1.78 -17.99 14.18
C GLY A 255 3.03 -17.12 14.20
N LYS A 256 4.14 -17.72 14.63
CA LYS A 256 5.45 -17.07 14.65
C LYS A 256 6.59 -18.04 14.39
N GLN A 257 7.48 -17.64 13.49
CA GLN A 257 8.75 -18.27 13.27
C GLN A 257 9.75 -17.81 14.34
N LEU A 258 10.13 -18.72 15.23
CA LEU A 258 11.07 -18.41 16.31
C LEU A 258 12.53 -18.55 15.88
N PHE A 259 12.82 -19.51 14.99
CA PHE A 259 14.16 -19.79 14.47
C PHE A 259 14.10 -20.25 13.01
N ASN A 260 15.26 -20.33 12.34
CA ASN A 260 15.34 -20.94 11.02
C ASN A 260 14.82 -22.38 11.10
N LYS A 261 13.66 -22.64 10.47
CA LYS A 261 12.91 -23.92 10.43
C LYS A 261 12.00 -24.27 11.62
N ILE A 262 11.85 -23.43 12.64
CA ILE A 262 10.90 -23.69 13.74
C ILE A 262 9.77 -22.65 13.69
N TYR A 263 8.54 -23.13 13.52
CA TYR A 263 7.31 -22.35 13.55
C TYR A 263 6.48 -22.77 14.75
N LEU A 264 5.96 -21.80 15.49
CA LEU A 264 4.99 -22.00 16.55
C LEU A 264 3.66 -21.42 16.10
N ASN A 265 2.61 -22.25 16.11
CA ASN A 265 1.25 -21.85 15.82
C ASN A 265 0.40 -22.13 17.06
N THR A 266 -0.52 -21.22 17.37
CA THR A 266 -1.43 -21.30 18.51
C THR A 266 -2.81 -20.94 18.03
N GLU A 267 -3.77 -21.81 18.25
CA GLU A 267 -5.20 -21.58 17.99
C GLU A 267 -5.89 -21.44 19.34
N LEU A 268 -6.48 -20.27 19.59
CA LEU A 268 -7.19 -19.92 20.80
C LEU A 268 -8.68 -19.84 20.48
N ASP A 269 -9.49 -20.63 21.17
CA ASP A 269 -10.92 -20.35 21.26
C ASP A 269 -11.09 -19.28 22.36
N LEU A 270 -11.55 -18.07 21.99
CA LEU A 270 -11.65 -16.96 22.95
C LEU A 270 -12.84 -17.11 23.90
N ASN A 271 -13.78 -18.01 23.59
CA ASN A 271 -14.90 -18.34 24.49
C ASN A 271 -14.51 -19.39 25.51
N ASP A 272 -13.67 -20.34 25.09
CA ASP A 272 -13.14 -21.38 25.97
C ASP A 272 -11.64 -21.58 25.76
N ILE A 273 -10.87 -20.67 26.38
CA ILE A 273 -9.41 -20.64 26.28
C ILE A 273 -8.78 -21.96 26.78
N GLU A 274 -9.49 -22.76 27.60
CA GLU A 274 -9.00 -24.05 28.09
C GLU A 274 -8.89 -25.12 26.96
N ASN A 275 -9.59 -24.93 25.84
CA ASN A 275 -9.55 -25.81 24.66
C ASN A 275 -8.58 -25.34 23.56
N SER A 276 -7.63 -24.48 23.91
CA SER A 276 -6.64 -23.96 22.95
C SER A 276 -5.70 -25.03 22.41
N GLN A 277 -5.36 -24.94 21.12
CA GLN A 277 -4.41 -25.83 20.46
C GLN A 277 -3.05 -25.16 20.28
N TYR A 278 -1.98 -25.93 20.46
CA TYR A 278 -0.60 -25.44 20.35
C TYR A 278 0.22 -26.37 19.49
N GLU A 279 0.72 -25.89 18.36
CA GLU A 279 1.55 -26.67 17.44
C GLU A 279 2.95 -26.05 17.27
N ALA A 280 3.98 -26.87 17.45
CA ALA A 280 5.34 -26.56 17.06
C ALA A 280 5.73 -27.38 15.83
N THR A 281 6.02 -26.70 14.72
CA THR A 281 6.45 -27.31 13.46
C THR A 281 7.94 -27.10 13.25
N TYR A 282 8.69 -28.20 13.12
CA TYR A 282 10.07 -28.21 12.67
C TYR A 282 10.16 -28.64 11.19
N ARG A 283 10.56 -27.71 10.32
CA ARG A 283 10.70 -27.94 8.87
C ARG A 283 12.06 -28.59 8.57
N ILE A 284 12.06 -29.87 8.20
CA ILE A 284 13.30 -30.59 7.86
C ILE A 284 13.85 -30.07 6.52
N ASN A 285 12.98 -30.04 5.50
CA ASN A 285 13.25 -29.49 4.17
C ASN A 285 11.96 -28.85 3.58
N GLN A 286 11.99 -28.41 2.32
CA GLN A 286 10.85 -27.73 1.68
C GLN A 286 9.56 -28.58 1.62
N ASN A 287 9.67 -29.90 1.69
CA ASN A 287 8.56 -30.83 1.50
C ASN A 287 8.24 -31.66 2.74
N THR A 288 9.08 -31.63 3.78
CA THR A 288 8.89 -32.46 4.98
C THR A 288 9.04 -31.66 6.27
N SER A 289 8.15 -31.93 7.22
CA SER A 289 8.18 -31.34 8.56
C SER A 289 7.75 -32.33 9.64
N ILE A 290 8.26 -32.12 10.84
CA ILE A 290 7.76 -32.76 12.06
C ILE A 290 6.87 -31.73 12.76
N VAL A 291 5.70 -32.14 13.21
CA VAL A 291 4.74 -31.30 13.93
C VAL A 291 4.46 -31.98 15.26
N GLY A 292 4.69 -31.29 16.36
CA GLY A 292 4.33 -31.77 17.70
C GLY A 292 3.49 -30.73 18.40
N GLY A 293 2.48 -31.15 19.13
CA GLY A 293 1.53 -30.21 19.72
C GLY A 293 0.59 -30.81 20.74
N LEU A 294 -0.26 -29.94 21.27
CA LEU A 294 -1.41 -30.24 22.11
C LEU A 294 -2.66 -29.90 21.32
N ASP A 295 -3.59 -30.86 21.24
CA ASP A 295 -4.91 -30.63 20.68
C ASP A 295 -5.87 -29.99 21.69
N GLU A 296 -7.09 -29.71 21.25
CA GLU A 296 -8.18 -29.11 22.04
C GLU A 296 -8.54 -29.90 23.32
N ASN A 297 -8.18 -31.19 23.39
CA ASN A 297 -8.40 -32.04 24.57
C ASN A 297 -7.17 -32.11 25.49
N ASN A 298 -6.18 -31.25 25.25
CA ASN A 298 -4.86 -31.28 25.90
C ASN A 298 -4.12 -32.62 25.71
N LEU A 299 -4.37 -33.32 24.61
CA LEU A 299 -3.65 -34.56 24.26
C LEU A 299 -2.46 -34.24 23.36
N TRP A 300 -1.32 -34.84 23.70
CA TRP A 300 -0.10 -34.69 22.92
C TRP A 300 -0.18 -35.48 21.61
N HIS A 301 0.15 -34.82 20.49
CA HIS A 301 0.33 -35.46 19.21
C HIS A 301 1.71 -35.17 18.61
N LEU A 302 2.20 -36.12 17.82
CA LEU A 302 3.44 -35.99 17.04
C LEU A 302 3.20 -36.57 15.65
N SER A 303 3.41 -35.76 14.63
CA SER A 303 3.11 -36.07 13.23
C SER A 303 4.30 -35.76 12.31
N TYR A 304 4.43 -36.56 11.24
CA TYR A 304 5.36 -36.30 10.15
C TYR A 304 4.58 -35.93 8.89
N ARG A 305 4.74 -34.70 8.39
CA ARG A 305 3.98 -34.15 7.27
C ARG A 305 4.84 -34.13 6.00
N ILE A 306 4.29 -34.63 4.89
CA ILE A 306 4.91 -34.60 3.55
C ILE A 306 3.99 -33.84 2.60
N LYS A 307 4.49 -32.80 1.93
CA LYS A 307 3.76 -32.05 0.89
C LYS A 307 4.18 -32.51 -0.51
N PHE A 308 3.22 -33.02 -1.29
CA PHE A 308 3.38 -33.36 -2.70
C PHE A 308 2.85 -32.23 -3.58
N TYR A 309 3.60 -31.85 -4.59
CA TYR A 309 3.13 -30.93 -5.64
C TYR A 309 2.82 -31.75 -6.89
N TYR A 310 1.55 -31.75 -7.29
CA TYR A 310 1.14 -32.29 -8.58
C TYR A 310 1.29 -31.18 -9.64
N LYS A 311 1.91 -31.52 -10.77
CA LYS A 311 1.99 -30.66 -11.96
C LYS A 311 0.73 -30.78 -12.80
#